data_AF-A0A8T4FNM3-F1
#
_entry.id   AF-A0A8T4FNM3-F1
#
_cell.length_a   1.000
_cell.length_b   1.000
_cell.length_c   1.000
_cell.angle_alpha   90.00
_cell.angle_beta   90.00
_cell.angle_gamma   90.00
#
_symmetry.space_group_name_H-M   'P 1'
#
loop_
_entity.id
_entity.type
_entity.pdbx_description
1 polymer ?
#
loop_
_entity_poly.entity_id
_entity_poly.type
_entity_poly.pdbx_seq_one_letter_code
_entity_poly.pdbx_strand_id
1 'polypeptide(L)'
;SKEPSKKFDNKAHDEDDERAVEAVWERIRKMGAGQLDIEDLYGSDRNDNLSVFIALLHLARDGLIDVWQDELPGGPIHLEIKNDSASGTVVDAVQGDAL
;
A
#
# COMPACT_ATOMS: atom_id res chain seq x y z
N SER A 1 -19.75 39.96 16.82
CA SER A 1 -19.12 38.79 17.46
C SER A 1 -18.46 37.94 16.41
N LYS A 2 -17.15 37.68 16.52
CA LYS A 2 -16.46 36.70 15.66
C LYS A 2 -16.72 35.33 16.26
N GLU A 3 -17.41 34.46 15.54
CA GLU A 3 -17.57 33.05 15.94
C GLU A 3 -16.18 32.41 15.98
N PRO A 4 -15.80 31.71 17.06
CA PRO A 4 -14.56 30.96 17.06
C PRO A 4 -14.71 29.80 16.08
N SER A 5 -13.83 29.74 15.08
CA SER A 5 -13.70 28.60 14.18
C SER A 5 -13.59 27.35 15.06
N LYS A 6 -14.58 26.46 14.99
CA LYS A 6 -14.45 25.09 15.52
C LYS A 6 -13.22 24.50 14.83
N LYS A 7 -12.09 24.49 15.52
CA LYS A 7 -10.94 23.69 15.12
C LYS A 7 -11.43 22.26 15.26
N PHE A 8 -11.78 21.66 14.13
CA PHE A 8 -12.07 20.23 14.07
C PHE A 8 -10.84 19.51 14.58
N ASP A 9 -11.05 18.65 15.56
CA ASP A 9 -10.00 17.92 16.27
C ASP A 9 -9.51 16.80 15.33
N ASN A 10 -8.52 17.12 14.50
CA ASN A 10 -8.05 16.28 13.38
C ASN A 10 -7.37 14.98 13.83
N LYS A 11 -6.99 14.86 15.11
CA LYS A 11 -6.24 13.70 15.63
C LYS A 11 -7.03 12.39 15.57
N ALA A 12 -8.35 12.44 15.76
CA ALA A 12 -9.17 11.23 15.70
C ALA A 12 -9.30 10.67 14.29
N HIS A 13 -9.21 11.53 13.27
CA HIS A 13 -9.26 11.11 11.86
C HIS A 13 -7.96 10.43 11.43
N ASP A 14 -6.82 11.01 11.81
CA ASP A 14 -5.50 10.47 11.47
C ASP A 14 -5.27 9.08 12.14
N GLU A 15 -5.69 8.89 13.39
CA GLU A 15 -5.58 7.60 14.10
C GLU A 15 -6.51 6.50 13.55
N ASP A 16 -7.67 6.87 12.98
CA ASP A 16 -8.57 5.91 12.32
C ASP A 16 -7.99 5.46 10.97
N ASP A 17 -7.36 6.37 10.23
CA ASP A 17 -6.71 6.08 8.95
C ASP A 17 -5.50 5.15 9.12
N GLU A 18 -4.62 5.41 10.10
CA GLU A 18 -3.47 4.55 10.39
C GLU A 18 -3.89 3.12 10.77
N ARG A 19 -4.94 2.99 11.59
CA ARG A 19 -5.49 1.68 11.98
C ARG A 19 -6.10 0.93 10.80
N ALA A 20 -6.74 1.64 9.87
CA ALA A 20 -7.28 1.04 8.66
C ALA A 20 -6.15 0.49 7.76
N VAL A 21 -5.07 1.25 7.59
CA VAL A 21 -3.88 0.81 6.83
C VAL A 21 -3.26 -0.43 7.46
N GLU A 22 -3.04 -0.43 8.78
CA GLU A 22 -2.48 -1.57 9.50
C GLU A 22 -3.38 -2.82 9.35
N ALA A 23 -4.69 -2.67 9.50
CA ALA A 23 -5.63 -3.78 9.36
C ALA A 23 -5.60 -4.40 7.96
N VAL A 24 -5.50 -3.58 6.91
CA VAL A 24 -5.40 -4.06 5.52
C VAL A 24 -4.06 -4.75 5.29
N TRP A 25 -2.97 -4.18 5.81
CA TRP A 25 -1.65 -4.81 5.73
C TRP A 25 -1.63 -6.20 6.35
N GLU A 26 -2.23 -6.39 7.53
CA GLU A 26 -2.36 -7.71 8.15
C GLU A 26 -3.16 -8.71 7.31
N ARG A 27 -4.19 -8.25 6.57
CA ARG A 27 -4.96 -9.12 5.67
C ARG A 27 -4.09 -9.60 4.51
N ILE A 28 -3.37 -8.69 3.86
CA ILE A 28 -2.46 -9.00 2.73
C ILE A 28 -1.39 -10.01 3.17
N ARG A 29 -0.72 -9.77 4.32
CA ARG A 29 0.32 -10.68 4.82
C ARG A 29 -0.18 -12.09 5.11
N LYS A 30 -1.44 -12.25 5.51
CA LYS A 30 -2.05 -13.57 5.76
C LYS A 30 -2.34 -14.35 4.48
N MET A 31 -2.59 -13.65 3.37
CA MET A 31 -2.81 -14.26 2.06
C MET A 31 -1.50 -14.70 1.40
N GLY A 32 -0.39 -14.04 1.74
CA GLY A 32 0.96 -14.43 1.32
C GLY A 32 1.59 -13.45 0.33
N ALA A 33 2.76 -13.81 -0.20
CA ALA A 33 3.57 -12.96 -1.07
C ALA A 33 3.34 -13.21 -2.58
N GLY A 34 2.21 -13.83 -2.95
CA GLY A 34 1.83 -13.96 -4.36
C GLY A 34 1.01 -12.77 -4.83
N GLN A 35 0.77 -12.71 -6.14
CA GLN A 35 -0.20 -11.77 -6.71
C GLN A 35 -1.59 -11.97 -6.09
N LEU A 36 -2.23 -10.86 -5.72
CA LEU A 36 -3.59 -10.76 -5.22
C LEU A 36 -4.39 -9.81 -6.10
N ASP A 37 -5.69 -10.06 -6.21
CA ASP A 37 -6.62 -9.13 -6.82
C ASP A 37 -7.26 -8.27 -5.72
N ILE A 38 -7.52 -6.99 -6.00
CA ILE A 38 -8.14 -6.10 -4.99
C ILE A 38 -9.50 -6.62 -4.51
N GLU A 39 -10.21 -7.33 -5.38
CA GLU A 39 -11.49 -7.98 -5.10
C GLU A 39 -11.39 -9.02 -3.98
N ASP A 40 -10.23 -9.64 -3.76
CA ASP A 40 -10.01 -10.60 -2.67
C ASP A 40 -9.95 -9.92 -1.30
N LEU A 41 -9.64 -8.62 -1.27
CA LEU A 41 -9.61 -7.81 -0.05
C LEU A 41 -10.94 -7.15 0.27
N TYR A 42 -11.83 -7.05 -0.72
CA TYR A 42 -13.13 -6.42 -0.59
C TYR A 42 -14.15 -7.30 0.13
N GLY A 43 -15.02 -6.62 0.88
CA GLY A 43 -16.20 -7.20 1.51
C GLY A 43 -17.49 -6.71 0.87
N SER A 44 -18.60 -6.91 1.60
CA SER A 44 -19.93 -6.47 1.19
C SER A 44 -20.24 -5.01 1.51
N ASP A 45 -19.43 -4.35 2.34
CA ASP A 45 -19.62 -2.95 2.70
C ASP A 45 -18.83 -2.00 1.80
N ARG A 46 -19.52 -1.03 1.21
CA ARG A 46 -18.91 -0.06 0.29
C ARG A 46 -17.90 0.85 0.99
N ASN A 47 -18.15 1.20 2.25
CA ASN A 47 -17.22 2.07 2.99
C ASN A 47 -15.95 1.31 3.36
N ASP A 48 -16.06 0.06 3.82
CA ASP A 48 -14.89 -0.82 4.01
C ASP A 48 -14.07 -0.97 2.73
N ASN A 49 -14.73 -1.20 1.58
CA ASN A 49 -14.03 -1.31 0.29
C ASN A 49 -13.30 -0.02 -0.10
N LEU A 50 -13.89 1.16 0.18
CA LEU A 50 -13.22 2.43 -0.04
C LEU A 50 -12.02 2.61 0.89
N SER A 51 -12.13 2.21 2.16
CA SER A 51 -11.01 2.22 3.10
C SER A 51 -9.89 1.27 2.66
N VAL A 52 -10.21 0.07 2.16
CA VAL A 52 -9.24 -0.85 1.56
C VAL A 52 -8.53 -0.20 0.38
N PHE A 53 -9.27 0.41 -0.54
CA PHE A 53 -8.70 1.09 -1.70
C PHE A 53 -7.73 2.20 -1.29
N ILE A 54 -8.13 3.05 -0.34
CA ILE A 54 -7.28 4.14 0.16
C ILE A 54 -6.05 3.60 0.88
N ALA A 55 -6.19 2.53 1.68
CA ALA A 55 -5.08 1.90 2.37
C ALA A 55 -4.04 1.34 1.40
N LEU A 56 -4.46 0.70 0.30
CA LEU A 56 -3.56 0.20 -0.74
C LEU A 56 -2.75 1.32 -1.40
N LEU A 57 -3.35 2.49 -1.62
CA LEU A 57 -2.62 3.65 -2.15
C LEU A 57 -1.51 4.12 -1.19
N HIS A 58 -1.75 4.08 0.11
CA HIS A 58 -0.72 4.39 1.12
C HIS A 58 0.39 3.34 1.12
N LEU A 59 0.04 2.05 1.14
CA LEU A 59 1.03 0.97 1.11
C LEU A 59 1.91 0.99 -0.16
N ALA A 60 1.32 1.29 -1.31
CA ALA A 60 2.04 1.45 -2.57
C ALA A 60 2.96 2.69 -2.54
N ARG A 61 2.46 3.81 -1.98
CA ARG A 61 3.25 5.03 -1.78
C ARG A 61 4.46 4.79 -0.87
N ASP A 62 4.29 3.96 0.17
CA ASP A 62 5.34 3.61 1.12
C ASP A 62 6.30 2.53 0.59
N GLY A 63 6.03 1.99 -0.61
CA GLY A 63 6.89 1.00 -1.25
C GLY A 63 6.79 -0.40 -0.63
N LEU A 64 5.70 -0.71 0.08
CA LEU A 64 5.47 -2.03 0.67
C LEU A 64 4.86 -3.02 -0.31
N ILE A 65 4.14 -2.51 -1.32
CA ILE A 65 3.50 -3.31 -2.37
C ILE A 65 3.75 -2.70 -3.74
N ASP A 66 3.66 -3.51 -4.79
CA ASP A 66 3.39 -3.07 -6.15
C ASP A 66 1.90 -3.16 -6.44
N VAL A 67 1.38 -2.23 -7.25
CA VAL A 67 -0.03 -2.20 -7.69
C VAL A 67 -0.05 -1.87 -9.19
N TRP A 68 -0.81 -2.64 -9.97
CA TRP A 68 -0.91 -2.44 -11.42
C TRP A 68 -2.27 -2.86 -11.99
N GLN A 69 -2.54 -2.46 -13.23
CA GLN A 69 -3.66 -2.91 -14.05
C GLN A 69 -3.14 -3.28 -15.43
N ASP A 70 -3.54 -4.42 -15.96
CA ASP A 70 -3.16 -4.83 -17.32
C ASP A 70 -3.93 -4.04 -18.40
N GLU A 71 -5.20 -3.71 -18.11
CA GLU A 71 -6.09 -2.99 -19.02
C GLU A 71 -6.59 -1.68 -18.40
N LEU A 72 -6.33 -0.56 -19.08
CA LEU A 72 -6.77 0.77 -18.68
C LEU A 72 -7.80 1.37 -19.65
N PRO A 73 -8.84 2.10 -19.15
CA PRO A 73 -9.25 2.21 -17.75
C PRO A 73 -10.21 1.06 -17.34
N GLY A 74 -10.15 0.65 -16.07
CA GLY A 74 -11.18 -0.17 -15.44
C GLY A 74 -10.97 -1.68 -15.51
N GLY A 75 -9.78 -2.17 -15.90
CA GLY A 75 -9.41 -3.56 -15.70
C GLY A 75 -9.21 -3.92 -14.21
N PRO A 76 -9.05 -5.22 -13.90
CA PRO A 76 -8.75 -5.67 -12.54
C PRO A 76 -7.51 -4.98 -11.97
N ILE A 77 -7.53 -4.70 -10.66
CA ILE A 77 -6.37 -4.13 -9.96
C ILE A 77 -5.65 -5.26 -9.25
N HIS A 78 -4.39 -5.46 -9.63
CA HIS A 78 -3.51 -6.45 -9.04
C HIS A 78 -2.57 -5.80 -8.04
N LEU A 79 -2.15 -6.56 -7.02
CA LEU A 79 -1.13 -6.14 -6.06
C LEU A 79 -0.24 -7.31 -5.62
N GLU A 80 0.99 -7.01 -5.22
CA GLU A 80 1.95 -7.99 -4.69
C GLU A 80 2.85 -7.33 -3.63
N ILE A 81 3.25 -8.08 -2.60
CA ILE A 81 4.20 -7.60 -1.57
C ILE A 81 5.59 -7.42 -2.17
N LYS A 82 6.20 -6.26 -1.95
CA LYS A 82 7.61 -6.05 -2.30
C LYS A 82 8.52 -6.82 -1.36
N ASN A 83 9.25 -7.79 -1.92
CA ASN A 83 10.35 -8.43 -1.21
C ASN A 83 11.62 -7.60 -1.38
N ASP A 84 12.10 -6.97 -0.30
CA ASP A 84 13.34 -6.16 -0.26
C ASP A 84 14.64 -6.91 -0.65
N SER A 85 14.55 -8.21 -0.94
CA SER A 85 15.70 -9.05 -1.32
C SER A 85 16.20 -8.86 -2.75
N ALA A 86 15.58 -7.98 -3.56
CA ALA A 86 16.02 -7.70 -4.93
C ALA A 86 16.83 -6.40 -5.09
N SER A 87 16.98 -5.58 -4.05
CA SER A 87 17.84 -4.38 -4.08
C SER A 87 19.26 -4.73 -3.64
N GLY A 88 19.85 -5.74 -4.26
CA GLY A 88 21.28 -6.03 -4.12
C GLY A 88 22.05 -5.10 -5.04
N THR A 89 22.70 -4.07 -4.48
CA THR A 89 23.71 -3.29 -5.20
C THR A 89 24.78 -4.26 -5.69
N VAL A 90 24.80 -4.55 -6.99
CA VAL A 90 25.94 -5.21 -7.62
C VAL A 90 27.05 -4.17 -7.64
N VAL A 91 27.87 -4.14 -6.59
CA VAL A 91 29.16 -3.46 -6.65
C VAL A 91 30.03 -4.29 -7.58
N ASP A 92 30.11 -3.88 -8.84
CA ASP A 92 31.07 -4.43 -9.78
C ASP A 92 32.46 -4.03 -9.24
N ALA A 93 33.07 -4.94 -8.48
CA ALA A 93 34.41 -4.77 -7.99
C ALA A 93 35.33 -4.82 -9.20
N VAL A 94 35.71 -3.64 -9.69
CA VAL A 94 36.76 -3.47 -10.70
C VAL A 94 38.03 -4.11 -10.14
N GLN A 95 38.28 -5.36 -10.50
CA GLN A 95 39.54 -6.02 -10.22
C GLN A 95 40.49 -5.75 -11.39
N GLY A 96 41.22 -4.65 -11.30
CA GLY A 96 42.55 -4.58 -11.89
C GLY A 96 43.50 -5.41 -11.03
N ASP A 97 44.20 -6.38 -11.60
CA ASP A 97 45.62 -6.23 -11.91
C ASP A 97 46.26 -7.50 -12.52
N ALA A 98 47.27 -7.23 -13.35
CA ALA A 98 48.42 -8.06 -13.73
C ALA A 98 48.20 -9.36 -14.54
N LEU A 99 48.64 -9.35 -15.81
CA LEU A 99 50.03 -9.66 -16.22
C LEU A 99 50.33 -9.10 -17.63
#